data_AF-A0A7C2QBZ3-F1
#
_entry.id   AF-A0A7C2QBZ3-F1
#
_cell.length_a   1.000
_cell.length_b   1.000
_cell.length_c   1.000
_cell.angle_alpha   90.00
_cell.angle_beta   90.00
_cell.angle_gamma   90.00
#
_symmetry.space_group_name_H-M   'P 1'
#
loop_
_entity.id
_entity.type
_entity.pdbx_description
1 polymer ?
#
loop_
_entity_poly.entity_id
_entity_poly.type
_entity_poly.pdbx_seq_one_letter_code
_entity_poly.pdbx_strand_id
1 'polypeptide(L)' 'MKCHVCGGVLEPTESDLPFKVGKKRIVIVRQVPVFQCNQCGTYLLEDSVMRRVEATLAAVDANVELGVVSYAA' A
#
# COMPACT_ATOMS: atom_id res chain seq x y z
N MET A 1 -5.01 -13.47 -11.31
CA MET A 1 -4.89 -12.30 -12.23
C MET A 1 -3.49 -12.35 -12.87
N LYS A 2 -3.29 -11.82 -14.09
CA LYS A 2 -1.94 -11.76 -14.70
C LYS A 2 -1.29 -10.41 -14.43
N CYS A 3 0.02 -10.42 -14.17
CA CYS A 3 0.81 -9.20 -14.01
C CYS A 3 0.92 -8.47 -15.34
N HIS A 4 0.54 -7.19 -15.37
CA HIS A 4 0.64 -6.35 -16.58
C HIS A 4 2.09 -6.02 -16.98
N VAL A 5 3.07 -6.26 -16.09
CA VAL A 5 4.50 -5.95 -16.34
C VAL A 5 5.19 -7.10 -17.04
N CYS A 6 5.05 -8.33 -16.50
CA CYS A 6 5.82 -9.50 -16.95
C CYS A 6 4.97 -10.68 -17.42
N GLY A 7 3.63 -10.60 -17.30
CA GLY A 7 2.72 -11.71 -17.63
C GLY A 7 2.61 -12.81 -16.57
N GLY A 8 3.37 -12.71 -15.47
CA GLY A 8 3.37 -13.65 -14.35
C GLY A 8 2.07 -13.70 -13.55
N VAL A 9 2.02 -14.57 -12.54
CA VAL A 9 0.83 -14.73 -11.69
C VAL A 9 0.86 -13.70 -10.56
N LEU A 10 -0.28 -13.02 -10.37
CA LEU A 10 -0.53 -12.17 -9.21
C LEU A 10 -1.25 -12.99 -8.14
N GLU A 11 -0.71 -13.00 -6.93
CA GLU A 11 -1.20 -13.74 -5.77
C GLU A 11 -1.56 -12.78 -4.62
N PRO A 12 -2.65 -13.03 -3.87
CA PRO A 12 -3.00 -12.20 -2.73
C PRO A 12 -1.97 -12.38 -1.60
N THR A 13 -1.49 -11.27 -1.04
CA THR A 13 -0.56 -11.21 0.09
C THR A 13 -0.74 -9.91 0.88
N GLU A 14 -0.12 -9.80 2.05
CA GLU A 14 0.03 -8.55 2.78
C GLU A 14 1.41 -7.93 2.50
N SER A 15 1.48 -6.60 2.47
CA SER A 15 2.75 -5.87 2.31
C SER A 15 2.75 -4.55 3.09
N ASP A 16 3.93 -4.11 3.51
CA ASP A 16 4.13 -2.82 4.15
C ASP A 16 4.48 -1.78 3.09
N LEU A 17 3.61 -0.80 2.87
CA LEU A 17 3.72 0.13 1.75
C LEU A 17 4.00 1.57 2.23
N PRO A 18 5.05 2.24 1.70
CA PRO A 18 5.31 3.64 1.97
C PRO A 18 4.44 4.55 1.09
N PHE A 19 3.79 5.54 1.70
CA PHE A 19 3.02 6.58 1.04
C PHE A 19 3.64 7.94 1.32
N LYS A 20 4.01 8.67 0.26
CA LYS A 20 4.45 10.05 0.39
C LYS A 20 3.23 10.97 0.53
N VAL A 21 3.06 11.57 1.72
CA VAL A 21 1.93 12.44 2.04
C VAL A 21 2.40 13.90 2.08
N GLY A 22 2.41 14.56 0.92
CA GLY A 22 2.93 15.93 0.80
C GLY A 22 4.44 15.99 0.51
N LYS A 23 5.09 17.12 0.84
CA LYS A 23 6.47 17.38 0.37
C LYS A 23 7.54 16.58 1.11
N LYS A 24 7.45 16.50 2.44
CA LYS A 24 8.48 15.95 3.33
C LYS A 24 7.98 14.82 4.24
N ARG A 25 6.74 14.35 4.07
CA ARG A 25 6.17 13.34 4.96
C ARG A 25 5.98 12.02 4.24
N ILE A 26 6.37 10.94 4.91
CA ILE A 26 6.19 9.57 4.45
C ILE A 26 5.47 8.80 5.56
N VAL A 27 4.44 8.06 5.20
CA VAL A 27 3.70 7.20 6.11
C VAL A 27 3.76 5.78 5.57
N ILE A 28 4.29 4.85 6.36
CA ILE A 28 4.28 3.42 6.06
C ILE A 28 3.00 2.84 6.63
N VAL A 29 2.15 2.29 5.77
CA VAL A 29 0.98 1.52 6.19
C VAL A 29 1.35 0.05 6.13
N ARG A 30 1.28 -0.63 7.27
CA ARG A 30 1.65 -2.03 7.42
C ARG A 30 0.50 -2.96 7.08
N GLN A 31 0.83 -4.15 6.61
CA GLN A 31 -0.12 -5.24 6.34
C GLN A 31 -1.24 -4.84 5.37
N VAL A 32 -0.91 -4.07 4.34
CA VAL A 32 -1.87 -3.69 3.31
C VAL A 32 -2.14 -4.91 2.42
N PRO A 33 -3.39 -5.33 2.24
CA PRO A 33 -3.74 -6.40 1.30
C PRO A 33 -3.42 -5.96 -0.13
N VAL A 34 -2.62 -6.75 -0.84
CA VAL A 34 -2.24 -6.53 -2.23
C VAL A 34 -2.31 -7.82 -3.03
N PHE A 35 -2.39 -7.70 -4.34
CA PHE A 35 -1.99 -8.77 -5.24
C PHE A 35 -0.54 -8.55 -5.66
N GLN A 36 0.39 -9.42 -5.28
CA GLN A 36 1.80 -9.31 -5.64
C GLN A 36 2.21 -10.36 -6.66
N CYS A 37 3.01 -9.97 -7.64
CA CYS A 37 3.56 -10.87 -8.62
C CYS A 37 4.74 -11.62 -8.03
N ASN A 38 4.65 -12.95 -7.99
CA ASN A 38 5.70 -13.83 -7.49
C ASN A 38 6.99 -13.84 -8.34
N GLN A 39 6.97 -13.24 -9.54
CA GLN A 39 8.12 -13.18 -10.45
C GLN A 39 8.86 -11.83 -10.41
N CYS A 40 8.14 -10.71 -10.54
CA CYS A 40 8.77 -9.38 -10.66
C CYS A 40 8.53 -8.48 -9.44
N GLY A 41 7.79 -8.94 -8.44
CA GLY A 41 7.51 -8.20 -7.21
C GLY A 41 6.51 -7.04 -7.37
N THR A 42 6.02 -6.77 -8.58
CA THR A 42 4.98 -5.75 -8.82
C THR A 42 3.73 -6.11 -8.02
N TYR A 43 3.20 -5.12 -7.31
CA TYR A 43 1.93 -5.26 -6.60
C TYR A 43 0.81 -4.48 -7.30
N LEU A 44 -0.42 -4.88 -7.02
CA LEU A 44 -1.66 -4.22 -7.42
C LEU A 44 -2.51 -4.05 -6.17
N LEU A 45 -3.03 -2.83 -5.97
CA LEU A 45 -4.00 -2.50 -4.94
C LEU A 45 -5.38 -2.46 -5.58
N GLU A 46 -6.36 -3.08 -4.93
CA GLU A 46 -7.77 -2.92 -5.33
C GLU A 46 -8.29 -1.54 -4.89
N ASP A 47 -9.25 -1.00 -5.63
CA ASP A 47 -9.86 0.30 -5.33
C ASP A 47 -10.43 0.38 -3.91
N SER A 48 -11.02 -0.71 -3.41
CA SER A 48 -11.55 -0.81 -2.05
C SER A 48 -10.46 -0.68 -0.99
N VAL A 49 -9.30 -1.29 -1.22
CA VAL A 49 -8.11 -1.19 -0.36
C VAL A 49 -7.55 0.22 -0.42
N MET A 50 -7.42 0.81 -1.62
CA MET A 50 -6.89 2.16 -1.77
C MET A 50 -7.74 3.22 -1.05
N ARG A 51 -9.07 3.14 -1.14
CA ARG A 51 -9.97 4.04 -0.38
C ARG A 51 -9.75 3.94 1.14
N ARG A 52 -9.45 2.75 1.66
CA ARG A 52 -9.17 2.54 3.09
C ARG A 52 -7.78 3.05 3.50
N VAL A 53 -6.80 2.86 2.62
CA VAL A 53 -5.47 3.48 2.79
C VAL A 53 -5.61 5.00 2.86
N GLU A 54 -6.36 5.63 1.95
CA GLU A 54 -6.61 7.08 1.97
C GLU A 54 -7.25 7.54 3.29
N ALA A 55 -8.29 6.83 3.76
CA ALA A 55 -8.91 7.12 5.05
C ALA A 55 -7.92 6.98 6.23
N THR A 56 -7.07 5.96 6.20
CA THR A 56 -6.01 5.74 7.20
C THR A 56 -5.01 6.89 7.19
N LEU A 57 -4.53 7.30 6.00
CA LEU A 57 -3.59 8.41 5.84
C LEU A 57 -4.18 9.74 6.30
N ALA A 58 -5.48 9.97 6.06
CA ALA A 58 -6.19 11.18 6.49
C ALA A 58 -6.29 11.31 8.03
N ALA A 59 -6.26 10.18 8.75
CA ALA A 59 -6.27 10.14 10.20
C ALA A 59 -4.89 10.36 10.85
N VAL A 60 -3.80 10.32 10.08
CA VAL A 60 -2.43 10.49 10.61
C VAL A 60 -2.13 11.97 10.83
N ASP A 61 -1.59 12.29 12.01
CA ASP A 61 -1.20 13.66 12.40
C ASP A 61 -0.33 14.33 11.32
N ALA A 62 -0.75 15.54 10.93
CA ALA A 62 -0.13 16.33 9.89
C ALA A 62 1.32 16.74 10.17
N ASN A 63 1.76 16.70 11.43
CA ASN A 63 3.09 17.10 11.87
C ASN A 63 4.11 15.96 11.84
N VAL A 64 3.68 14.73 11.54
CA VAL A 64 4.57 13.57 11.46
C VAL A 64 5.33 13.57 10.13
N GLU A 65 6.67 13.66 10.20
CA GLU A 65 7.55 13.52 9.02
C GLU A 65 7.70 12.06 8.57
N LEU A 66 7.79 11.12 9.52
CA LEU A 66 7.80 9.68 9.25
C LEU A 66 6.89 8.95 10.24
N GLY A 67 5.85 8.29 9.72
CA GLY A 67 4.90 7.52 10.54
C GLY A 67 4.83 6.07 10.10
N VAL A 68 4.62 5.15 11.05
CA VAL A 68 4.30 3.74 10.76
C VAL A 68 2.95 3.44 11.41
N VAL A 69 1.97 3.06 10.60
CA VAL A 69 0.61 2.75 11.03
C VAL A 69 0.21 1.38 10.53
N SER A 70 -0.71 0.70 11.21
CA SER A 70 -1.28 -0.55 10.72
C SER A 70 -2.47 -0.27 9.82
N TYR A 71 -2.64 -1.07 8.77
CA TYR A 71 -3.86 -1.07 7.98
C TYR A 71 -5.06 -1.47 8.87
N ALA A 72 -6.10 -0.62 8.89
CA ALA A 72 -7.35 -0.91 9.59
C ALA A 72 -8.38 -1.42 8.57
N ALA A 73 -8.71 -2.71 8.65
CA ALA A 73 -9.70 -3.38 7.79
C ALA A 73 -11.15 -3.08 8.21
#